data_AF-A0A1X7CNY8-F1
#
_entry.id   AF-A0A1X7CNY8-F1
#
_cell.length_a   1.000
_cell.length_b   1.000
_cell.length_c   1.000
_cell.angle_alpha   90.00
_cell.angle_beta   90.00
_cell.angle_gamma   90.00
#
_symmetry.space_group_name_H-M   'P 1'
#
loop_
_entity.id
_entity.type
_entity.pdbx_description
1 polymer ?
#
loop_
_entity_poly.entity_id
_entity_poly.type
_entity_poly.pdbx_seq_one_letter_code
_entity_poly.pdbx_strand_id
1 'polypeptide(L)'
;MSGGLRIGSREAEQVHASCQTEVEVKHGVGLHARPSVTFTRLAKSFPCSIEVAVNGSDIWLNGKSIIKIMGARIRKGSVIRIRADGILAEEAIRALKDLVERNFDEEKKHGRTA
;
A
#
# COMPACT_ATOMS: atom_id res chain seq x y z
N MET A 1 -16.88 -40.48 -34.39
CA MET A 1 -17.58 -40.28 -33.11
C MET A 1 -16.49 -40.10 -32.05
N SER A 2 -16.12 -38.86 -31.77
CA SER A 2 -16.63 -38.07 -30.65
C SER A 2 -15.80 -38.32 -29.40
N GLY A 3 -14.97 -37.35 -29.03
CA GLY A 3 -14.18 -37.40 -27.80
C GLY A 3 -13.29 -36.19 -27.57
N GLY A 4 -13.68 -35.01 -28.05
CA GLY A 4 -13.04 -33.76 -27.65
C GLY A 4 -13.46 -33.44 -26.22
N LEU A 5 -12.69 -33.91 -25.23
CA LEU A 5 -12.89 -33.52 -23.84
C LEU A 5 -12.28 -32.14 -23.65
N ARG A 6 -13.16 -31.14 -23.72
CA ARG A 6 -12.94 -29.75 -23.33
C ARG A 6 -12.49 -29.73 -21.87
N ILE A 7 -11.18 -29.64 -21.64
CA ILE A 7 -10.67 -29.18 -20.35
C ILE A 7 -10.92 -27.68 -20.37
N GLY A 8 -12.02 -27.27 -19.73
CA GLY A 8 -12.40 -25.88 -19.59
C GLY A 8 -11.26 -25.11 -18.96
N SER A 9 -10.68 -24.21 -19.74
CA SER A 9 -9.91 -23.07 -19.27
C SER A 9 -10.79 -22.26 -18.33
N ARG A 10 -10.81 -22.61 -17.05
CA ARG A 10 -11.02 -21.63 -15.99
C ARG A 10 -9.69 -20.92 -15.80
N GLU A 11 -9.28 -20.18 -16.83
CA GLU A 11 -8.31 -19.11 -16.63
C GLU A 11 -8.98 -18.16 -15.63
N ALA A 12 -8.28 -17.90 -14.54
CA ALA A 12 -8.75 -17.04 -13.47
C ALA A 12 -9.35 -15.78 -14.08
N GLU A 13 -10.65 -15.57 -13.87
CA GLU A 13 -11.29 -14.28 -14.06
C GLU A 13 -10.72 -13.38 -12.96
N GLN A 14 -9.50 -12.92 -13.20
CA GLN A 14 -8.69 -12.21 -12.24
C GLN A 14 -9.19 -10.77 -12.30
N VAL A 15 -10.18 -10.51 -11.46
CA VAL A 15 -10.97 -9.28 -11.43
C VAL A 15 -10.02 -8.09 -11.36
N HIS A 16 -9.94 -7.35 -12.46
CA HIS A 16 -9.18 -6.11 -12.54
C HIS A 16 -9.98 -5.04 -11.79
N ALA A 17 -9.48 -4.60 -10.63
CA ALA A 17 -10.17 -3.66 -9.76
C ALA A 17 -9.36 -2.38 -9.62
N SER A 18 -10.07 -1.26 -9.46
CA SER A 18 -9.50 0.05 -9.15
C SER A 18 -10.17 0.58 -7.89
N CYS A 19 -9.39 0.84 -6.84
CA CYS A 19 -9.91 1.26 -5.55
C CYS A 19 -8.96 2.21 -4.84
N GLN A 20 -9.49 2.98 -3.90
CA GLN A 20 -8.71 3.93 -3.13
C GLN A 20 -9.22 4.02 -1.69
N THR A 21 -8.32 4.42 -0.79
CA THR A 21 -8.64 4.73 0.60
C THR A 21 -7.87 5.97 1.05
N GLU A 22 -8.33 6.55 2.14
CA GLU A 22 -7.64 7.62 2.85
C GLU A 22 -7.36 7.18 4.28
N VAL A 23 -6.17 7.52 4.81
CA VAL A 23 -5.74 7.16 6.16
C VAL A 23 -4.80 8.21 6.73
N GLU A 24 -4.95 8.53 8.02
CA GLU A 24 -4.07 9.45 8.73
C GLU A 24 -2.82 8.71 9.26
N VAL A 25 -1.64 9.27 9.03
CA VAL A 25 -0.38 8.73 9.55
C VAL A 25 -0.18 9.17 11.00
N LYS A 26 -0.34 8.24 11.93
CA LYS A 26 -0.18 8.49 13.38
C LYS A 26 1.25 8.24 13.90
N HIS A 27 2.12 7.67 13.06
CA HIS A 27 3.51 7.35 13.42
C HIS A 27 4.27 8.59 13.85
N GLY A 28 5.02 8.48 14.95
CA GLY A 28 5.62 9.62 15.65
C GLY A 28 6.50 10.51 14.75
N VAL A 29 7.19 9.90 13.80
CA VAL A 29 8.08 10.58 12.83
C VAL A 29 7.47 10.62 11.41
N GLY A 30 6.39 9.88 11.15
CA GLY A 30 5.81 9.68 9.82
C GLY A 30 6.51 8.58 9.00
N LEU A 31 6.41 8.63 7.65
CA LEU A 31 7.10 7.69 6.77
C LEU A 31 8.56 8.13 6.55
N HIS A 32 9.41 7.87 7.54
CA HIS A 32 10.87 7.93 7.38
C HIS A 32 11.41 6.58 6.87
N ALA A 33 12.73 6.39 6.89
CA ALA A 33 13.40 5.25 6.27
C ALA A 33 12.75 3.89 6.58
N ARG A 34 12.54 3.53 7.85
CA ARG A 34 12.03 2.20 8.22
C ARG A 34 10.54 2.00 7.90
N PRO A 35 9.59 2.86 8.30
CA PRO A 35 8.20 2.78 7.85
C PRO A 35 8.07 2.77 6.32
N SER A 36 8.91 3.55 5.62
CA SER A 36 8.93 3.56 4.15
C SER A 36 9.39 2.23 3.56
N VAL A 37 10.40 1.57 4.14
CA VAL A 37 10.81 0.21 3.75
C VAL A 37 9.66 -0.78 3.98
N THR A 38 9.02 -0.75 5.14
CA THR A 38 7.92 -1.68 5.46
C THR A 38 6.74 -1.47 4.51
N PHE A 39 6.32 -0.23 4.30
CA PHE A 39 5.24 0.14 3.37
C PHE A 39 5.57 -0.30 1.93
N THR A 40 6.73 0.08 1.42
CA THR A 40 7.08 -0.21 0.02
C THR A 40 7.35 -1.70 -0.23
N ARG A 41 7.83 -2.44 0.77
CA ARG A 41 7.97 -3.90 0.69
C ARG A 41 6.61 -4.58 0.59
N LEU A 42 5.65 -4.17 1.41
CA LEU A 42 4.28 -4.67 1.32
C LEU A 42 3.62 -4.25 -0.01
N ALA A 43 3.77 -3.00 -0.44
CA ALA A 43 3.24 -2.54 -1.72
C ALA A 43 3.79 -3.39 -2.89
N LYS A 44 5.09 -3.72 -2.88
CA LYS A 44 5.73 -4.54 -3.93
C LYS A 44 5.26 -5.99 -3.98
N SER A 45 4.66 -6.53 -2.92
CA SER A 45 4.16 -7.92 -2.94
C SER A 45 2.85 -8.08 -3.72
N PHE A 46 2.18 -6.99 -4.08
CA PHE A 46 0.92 -7.04 -4.83
C PHE A 46 1.13 -6.86 -6.34
N PRO A 47 0.43 -7.64 -7.18
CA PRO A 47 0.50 -7.58 -8.65
C PRO A 47 -0.39 -6.46 -9.25
N CYS A 48 -0.46 -5.30 -8.60
CA CYS A 48 -1.18 -4.11 -9.07
C CYS A 48 -0.27 -2.87 -9.07
N SER A 49 -0.71 -1.80 -9.72
CA SER A 49 -0.14 -0.48 -9.47
C SER A 49 -0.59 0.03 -8.10
N ILE A 50 0.27 0.80 -7.42
CA ILE A 50 -0.03 1.40 -6.12
C ILE A 50 0.56 2.80 -6.13
N GLU A 51 -0.26 3.79 -5.80
CA GLU A 51 0.15 5.19 -5.77
C GLU A 51 -0.35 5.87 -4.50
N VAL A 52 0.40 6.89 -4.06
CA VAL A 52 0.15 7.63 -2.83
C VAL A 52 0.13 9.13 -3.13
N ALA A 53 -0.89 9.82 -2.63
CA ALA A 53 -0.97 11.28 -2.57
C ALA A 53 -1.04 11.74 -1.11
N VAL A 54 -0.59 12.96 -0.82
CA VAL A 54 -0.43 13.46 0.56
C VAL A 54 -1.17 14.79 0.72
N ASN A 55 -1.91 14.94 1.82
CA ASN A 55 -2.60 16.18 2.23
C ASN A 55 -3.43 16.81 1.11
N GLY A 56 -4.19 15.99 0.37
CA GLY A 56 -5.04 16.46 -0.74
C GLY A 56 -4.29 16.84 -2.03
N SER A 57 -2.98 16.65 -2.12
CA SER A 57 -2.21 16.90 -3.35
C SER A 57 -2.73 16.07 -4.53
N ASP A 58 -2.81 16.67 -5.72
CA ASP A 58 -3.15 15.98 -6.97
C ASP A 58 -1.98 15.19 -7.57
N ILE A 59 -0.80 15.28 -6.97
CA ILE A 59 0.40 14.54 -7.40
C ILE A 59 0.36 13.13 -6.80
N TRP A 60 0.23 12.14 -7.66
CA TRP A 60 0.31 10.73 -7.30
C TRP A 60 1.74 10.23 -7.43
N LEU A 61 2.25 9.64 -6.35
CA LEU A 61 3.61 9.12 -6.25
C LEU A 61 3.57 7.59 -6.27
N ASN A 62 4.50 6.96 -6.97
CA ASN A 62 4.61 5.51 -7.00
C ASN A 62 4.84 4.94 -5.58
N GLY A 63 3.84 4.23 -5.06
CA GLY A 63 3.80 3.62 -3.72
C GLY A 63 4.77 2.46 -3.53
N LYS A 64 5.32 1.93 -4.62
CA LYS A 64 6.38 0.90 -4.62
C LYS A 64 7.79 1.50 -4.61
N SER A 65 7.94 2.81 -4.79
CA SER A 65 9.25 3.48 -4.79
C SER A 65 9.57 4.11 -3.44
N ILE A 66 10.54 3.53 -2.73
CA ILE A 66 11.05 4.08 -1.46
C ILE A 66 11.57 5.51 -1.61
N ILE A 67 12.21 5.84 -2.73
CA ILE A 67 12.72 7.18 -3.01
C ILE A 67 11.56 8.19 -3.10
N LYS A 68 10.48 7.84 -3.81
CA LYS A 68 9.31 8.71 -3.94
C LYS A 68 8.58 8.87 -2.61
N ILE A 69 8.38 7.78 -1.87
CA ILE A 69 7.69 7.79 -0.57
C ILE A 69 8.47 8.61 0.47
N MET A 70 9.78 8.42 0.58
CA MET A 70 10.59 9.23 1.49
C MET A 70 10.66 10.69 1.02
N GLY A 71 10.74 10.93 -0.30
CA GLY A 71 10.74 12.25 -0.90
C GLY A 71 9.46 13.05 -0.66
N ALA A 72 8.33 12.36 -0.45
CA ALA A 72 7.03 12.95 -0.15
C ALA A 72 6.95 13.61 1.24
N ARG A 73 7.96 13.36 2.11
CA ARG A 73 8.06 13.93 3.47
C ARG A 73 6.77 13.76 4.30
N ILE A 74 6.11 12.62 4.19
CA ILE A 74 4.88 12.31 4.95
C ILE A 74 5.20 12.30 6.45
N ARG A 75 4.58 13.20 7.21
CA ARG A 75 4.78 13.37 8.66
C ARG A 75 3.61 12.84 9.46
N LYS A 76 3.77 12.78 10.77
CA LYS A 76 2.65 12.57 11.69
C LYS A 76 1.53 13.58 11.40
N GLY A 77 0.29 13.12 11.37
CA GLY A 77 -0.90 13.93 11.07
C GLY A 77 -1.09 14.21 9.58
N SER A 78 -0.17 13.77 8.71
CA SER A 78 -0.44 13.80 7.27
C SER A 78 -1.54 12.80 6.93
N VAL A 79 -2.46 13.22 6.08
CA VAL A 79 -3.48 12.35 5.53
C VAL A 79 -2.98 11.85 4.18
N ILE A 80 -2.85 10.54 4.03
CA ILE A 80 -2.41 9.92 2.77
C ILE A 80 -3.59 9.26 2.08
N ARG A 81 -3.68 9.48 0.77
CA ARG A 81 -4.59 8.76 -0.11
C ARG A 81 -3.79 7.68 -0.82
N ILE A 82 -4.26 6.45 -0.75
CA ILE A 82 -3.64 5.30 -1.41
C ILE A 82 -4.62 4.83 -2.46
N ARG A 83 -4.18 4.69 -3.71
CA ARG A 83 -4.96 4.04 -4.77
C ARG A 83 -4.21 2.83 -5.30
N ALA A 84 -4.97 1.80 -5.66
CA ALA A 84 -4.46 0.61 -6.30
C ALA A 84 -5.30 0.28 -7.52
N ASP A 85 -4.64 -0.10 -8.60
CA ASP A 85 -5.28 -0.47 -9.86
C ASP A 85 -4.60 -1.73 -10.41
N GLY A 86 -5.40 -2.79 -10.60
CA GLY A 86 -4.95 -4.07 -11.12
C GLY A 86 -5.43 -5.27 -10.30
N ILE A 87 -4.67 -6.35 -10.41
CA ILE A 87 -4.97 -7.64 -9.76
C ILE A 87 -4.72 -7.52 -8.25
N LEU A 88 -5.69 -7.95 -7.43
CA LEU A 88 -5.66 -7.86 -5.97
C LEU A 88 -5.59 -6.41 -5.43
N ALA A 89 -6.13 -5.45 -6.17
CA ALA A 89 -6.11 -4.04 -5.76
C ALA A 89 -6.83 -3.81 -4.42
N GLU A 90 -7.97 -4.46 -4.19
CA GLU A 90 -8.73 -4.32 -2.95
C GLU A 90 -7.96 -4.86 -1.74
N GLU A 91 -7.35 -6.03 -1.89
CA GLU A 91 -6.50 -6.64 -0.88
C GLU A 91 -5.27 -5.78 -0.59
N ALA A 92 -4.67 -5.18 -1.62
CA ALA A 92 -3.54 -4.27 -1.48
C ALA A 92 -3.92 -3.02 -0.67
N ILE A 93 -5.08 -2.42 -0.95
CA ILE A 93 -5.61 -1.27 -0.20
C ILE A 93 -5.86 -1.64 1.26
N ARG A 94 -6.53 -2.76 1.53
CA ARG A 94 -6.79 -3.22 2.90
C ARG A 94 -5.50 -3.43 3.67
N ALA A 95 -4.56 -4.21 3.12
CA ALA A 95 -3.30 -4.51 3.78
C ALA A 95 -2.43 -3.26 4.04
N LEU A 96 -2.38 -2.31 3.09
CA LEU A 96 -1.63 -1.08 3.27
C LEU A 96 -2.28 -0.14 4.28
N LYS A 97 -3.61 -0.03 4.27
CA LYS A 97 -4.35 0.73 5.29
C LYS A 97 -4.09 0.17 6.67
N ASP A 98 -4.25 -1.15 6.84
CA ASP A 98 -4.03 -1.84 8.11
C ASP A 98 -2.58 -1.65 8.59
N LEU A 99 -1.59 -1.68 7.69
CA LEU A 99 -0.20 -1.39 8.06
C LEU A 99 -0.02 0.03 8.62
N VAL A 100 -0.64 1.04 7.99
CA VAL A 100 -0.57 2.42 8.46
C VAL A 100 -1.27 2.58 9.81
N GLU A 101 -2.43 1.95 9.99
CA GLU A 101 -3.19 1.95 11.24
C GLU A 101 -2.47 1.22 12.38
N ARG A 102 -1.77 0.12 12.06
CA ARG A 102 -0.85 -0.60 12.97
C ARG A 102 0.50 0.11 13.14
N ASN A 103 0.59 1.36 12.70
CA ASN A 103 1.74 2.21 12.92
C ASN A 103 3.06 1.63 12.35
N PHE A 104 2.97 0.98 11.18
CA PHE A 104 4.06 0.32 10.48
C PHE A 104 4.74 -0.82 11.26
N ASP A 105 4.05 -1.39 12.24
CA ASP A 105 4.58 -2.39 13.18
C ASP A 105 5.78 -1.84 14.00
N GLU A 106 5.89 -0.50 14.12
CA GLU A 106 6.89 0.22 14.91
C GLU A 106 6.22 0.89 16.13
N GLU A 107 5.61 0.13 17.03
CA GLU A 107 5.11 0.74 18.28
C GLU A 107 6.26 1.15 19.21
N LYS A 108 6.11 2.33 19.83
CA LYS A 108 7.14 3.07 20.57
C LYS A 108 7.78 2.21 21.67
N LYS A 109 9.09 1.95 21.56
CA LYS A 109 9.92 1.77 22.77
C LYS A 109 9.95 3.12 23.51
N HIS A 110 9.02 3.32 24.45
CA HIS A 110 9.12 4.39 25.43
C HIS A 110 10.33 4.11 26.34
N GLY A 111 11.23 5.09 26.44
CA GLY A 111 12.13 5.31 27.57
C GLY A 111 13.25 4.29 27.81
N ARG A 112 14.47 4.58 27.36
CA ARG A 112 15.60 4.42 28.27
C ARG A 112 15.64 5.68 29.12
N THR A 113 14.97 5.64 30.27
CA THR A 113 15.38 6.48 31.40
C THR A 113 16.72 5.92 31.87
N ALA A 114 17.78 6.68 31.67
CA ALA A 114 19.04 6.59 32.40
C ALA A 114 19.63 8.00 32.43
#